data_AF-A0A438IMB6-F1
#
_entry.id   AF-A0A438IMB6-F1
#
_cell.length_a   1.000
_cell.length_b   1.000
_cell.length_c   1.000
_cell.angle_alpha   90.00
_cell.angle_beta   90.00
_cell.angle_gamma   90.00
#
_symmetry.space_group_name_H-M   'P 1'
#
loop_
_entity.id
_entity.type
_entity.pdbx_description
1 polymer ?
#
loop_
_entity_poly.entity_id
_entity_poly.type
_entity_poly.pdbx_seq_one_letter_code
_entity_poly.pdbx_strand_id
1 'polypeptide(L)'
;MEEMLWELVHFYYFLLAVIEANIILPLVNLLQHAEFDIKKEAAWGISNATSGGSHEQIQFLVSQGCIKPLCDLLMCPDPRIVTVCLEGLENILKVGEADKESGKNGGINLYAQMIDECDGLDKIELLQTHDNNEIYEKSVKLLERYWAEEDEEVQNVQDGDGNQQGFGFGSSQPNLPPGGFKFG
;
A
#
# COMPACT_ATOMS: atom_id res chain seq x y z
N MET A 1 32.85 22.87 7.22
CA MET A 1 31.91 22.52 8.30
C MET A 1 30.86 23.62 8.49
N GLU A 2 31.24 24.90 8.50
CA GLU A 2 30.28 26.02 8.48
C GLU A 2 29.45 26.13 7.19
N GLU A 3 30.03 25.98 5.99
CA GLU A 3 29.24 26.04 4.73
C GLU A 3 28.16 24.96 4.64
N MET A 4 28.43 23.76 5.14
CA MET A 4 27.47 22.64 5.16
C MET A 4 26.31 22.89 6.16
N LEU A 5 26.58 23.64 7.24
CA LEU A 5 25.57 24.08 8.20
C LEU A 5 24.71 25.21 7.62
N TRP A 6 25.29 26.11 6.84
CA TRP A 6 24.53 27.15 6.15
C TRP A 6 23.65 26.59 5.03
N GLU A 7 24.12 25.59 4.27
CA GLU A 7 23.28 24.87 3.31
C GLU A 7 22.14 24.12 4.02
N LEU A 8 22.42 23.37 5.09
CA LEU A 8 21.39 22.67 5.88
C LEU A 8 20.37 23.61 6.52
N VAL A 9 20.78 24.78 7.02
CA VAL A 9 19.87 25.77 7.60
C VAL A 9 19.03 26.44 6.51
N HIS A 10 19.64 26.79 5.37
CA HIS A 10 18.89 27.35 4.23
C HIS A 10 17.92 26.33 3.64
N PHE A 11 18.30 25.05 3.61
CA PHE A 11 17.45 23.92 3.26
C PHE A 11 16.30 23.75 4.24
N TYR A 12 16.57 23.77 5.55
CA TYR A 12 15.56 23.61 6.58
C TYR A 12 14.55 24.78 6.58
N TYR A 13 15.01 26.02 6.37
CA TYR A 13 14.12 27.18 6.22
C TYR A 13 13.34 27.17 4.91
N PHE A 14 13.95 26.72 3.80
CA PHE A 14 13.22 26.50 2.54
C PHE A 14 12.13 25.44 2.71
N LEU A 15 12.43 24.33 3.39
CA LEU A 15 11.47 23.27 3.67
C LEU A 15 10.34 23.67 4.60
N LEU A 16 10.63 24.43 5.66
CA LEU A 16 9.60 25.00 6.52
C LEU A 16 8.69 25.96 5.73
N ALA A 17 9.25 26.81 4.87
CA ALA A 17 8.48 27.71 4.02
C ALA A 17 7.63 26.95 2.98
N VAL A 18 8.13 25.85 2.43
CA VAL A 18 7.40 24.99 1.48
C VAL A 18 6.22 24.27 2.14
N ILE A 19 6.40 23.81 3.38
CA ILE A 19 5.34 23.15 4.16
C ILE A 19 4.27 24.16 4.60
N GLU A 20 4.63 25.39 4.98
CA GLU A 20 3.66 26.41 5.43
C GLU A 20 2.91 27.13 4.29
N ALA A 21 3.45 27.18 3.07
CA ALA A 21 2.90 28.00 1.98
C ALA A 21 1.99 27.24 0.99
N ASN A 22 1.51 26.04 1.31
CA ASN A 22 0.57 25.28 0.46
C ASN A 22 1.18 24.91 -0.92
N ILE A 23 2.48 24.59 -0.95
CA ILE A 23 3.29 24.39 -2.17
C ILE A 23 3.30 22.90 -2.63
N ILE A 24 2.28 22.12 -2.28
CA ILE A 24 2.18 20.70 -2.68
C ILE A 24 2.21 20.55 -4.22
N LEU A 25 1.47 21.41 -4.94
CA LEU A 25 1.40 21.39 -6.41
C LEU A 25 2.76 21.66 -7.08
N PRO A 26 3.49 22.74 -6.73
CA PRO A 26 4.80 22.98 -7.34
C PRO A 26 5.84 21.91 -6.98
N LEU A 27 5.78 21.30 -5.80
CA LEU A 27 6.67 20.19 -5.44
C LEU A 27 6.48 18.97 -6.35
N VAL A 28 5.24 18.56 -6.59
CA VAL A 28 4.94 17.43 -7.48
C VAL A 28 5.36 17.76 -8.92
N ASN A 29 5.13 18.99 -9.37
CA ASN A 29 5.58 19.46 -10.68
C ASN A 29 7.11 19.42 -10.83
N LEU A 30 7.85 19.83 -9.80
CA LEU A 30 9.32 19.72 -9.79
C LEU A 30 9.78 18.26 -9.82
N LEU A 31 9.14 17.38 -9.06
CA LEU A 31 9.48 15.97 -9.04
C LEU A 31 9.32 15.29 -10.40
N GLN A 32 8.33 15.73 -11.20
CA GLN A 32 8.08 15.22 -12.55
C GLN A 32 9.05 15.81 -13.58
N HIS A 33 9.28 17.13 -13.56
CA HIS A 33 9.90 17.84 -14.69
C HIS A 33 11.28 18.45 -14.45
N ALA A 34 11.74 18.52 -13.20
CA ALA A 34 13.00 19.19 -12.89
C ALA A 34 14.24 18.32 -13.17
N GLU A 35 15.41 18.95 -13.14
CA GLU A 35 16.71 18.29 -13.16
C GLU A 35 16.87 17.34 -11.96
N PHE A 36 17.69 16.31 -12.10
CA PHE A 36 17.80 15.23 -11.12
C PHE A 36 18.10 15.71 -9.69
N ASP A 37 18.97 16.69 -9.53
CA ASP A 37 19.30 17.23 -8.20
C ASP A 37 18.12 17.96 -7.56
N ILE A 38 17.26 18.61 -8.35
CA ILE A 38 16.04 19.24 -7.84
C ILE A 38 14.98 18.18 -7.49
N LYS A 39 14.92 17.07 -8.24
CA LYS A 39 14.01 15.96 -7.93
C LYS A 39 14.29 15.34 -6.56
N LYS A 40 15.56 15.20 -6.18
CA LYS A 40 15.94 14.70 -4.85
C LYS A 40 15.35 15.53 -3.72
N GLU A 41 15.43 16.85 -3.87
CA GLU A 41 14.94 17.80 -2.88
C GLU A 41 13.41 17.87 -2.85
N ALA A 42 12.79 17.76 -4.03
CA ALA A 42 11.35 17.60 -4.12
C ALA A 42 10.87 16.30 -3.45
N ALA A 43 11.58 15.18 -3.62
CA ALA A 43 11.25 13.91 -2.98
C ALA A 43 11.35 14.00 -1.45
N TRP A 44 12.37 14.69 -0.95
CA TRP A 44 12.53 14.97 0.47
C TRP A 44 11.38 15.82 1.02
N GLY A 45 11.00 16.87 0.28
CA GLY A 45 9.84 17.69 0.59
C GLY A 45 8.53 16.88 0.66
N ILE A 46 8.30 15.98 -0.30
CA ILE A 46 7.11 15.12 -0.30
C ILE A 46 7.14 14.12 0.86
N SER A 47 8.27 13.46 1.13
CA SER A 47 8.37 12.51 2.25
C SER A 47 8.06 13.19 3.59
N ASN A 48 8.59 14.39 3.82
CA ASN A 48 8.25 15.20 4.99
C ASN A 48 6.78 15.62 5.03
N ALA A 49 6.22 16.04 3.89
CA ALA A 49 4.80 16.40 3.79
C ALA A 49 3.89 15.19 4.09
N THR A 50 4.25 13.99 3.67
CA THR A 50 3.51 12.77 4.01
C THR A 50 3.70 12.33 5.46
N SER A 51 4.82 12.69 6.10
CA SER A 51 5.09 12.35 7.50
C SER A 51 4.35 13.27 8.49
N GLY A 52 4.24 14.56 8.17
CA GLY A 52 3.57 15.56 9.01
C GLY A 52 2.17 15.96 8.56
N GLY A 53 1.73 15.52 7.38
CA GLY A 53 0.47 15.91 6.77
C GLY A 53 -0.75 15.18 7.34
N SER A 54 -1.93 15.80 7.22
CA SER A 54 -3.20 15.14 7.51
C SER A 54 -3.55 14.10 6.45
N HIS A 55 -4.50 13.23 6.77
CA HIS A 55 -5.04 12.24 5.84
C HIS A 55 -5.44 12.89 4.50
N GLU A 56 -6.21 13.99 4.55
CA GLU A 56 -6.67 14.73 3.38
C GLU A 56 -5.53 15.35 2.57
N GLN A 57 -4.47 15.82 3.22
CA GLN A 57 -3.30 16.38 2.53
C GLN A 57 -2.54 15.28 1.76
N ILE A 58 -2.45 14.08 2.33
CA ILE A 58 -1.82 12.93 1.67
C ILE A 58 -2.68 12.46 0.49
N GLN A 59 -4.01 12.38 0.66
CA GLN A 59 -4.92 12.08 -0.46
C GLN A 59 -4.76 13.12 -1.58
N PHE A 60 -4.64 14.41 -1.22
CA PHE A 60 -4.40 15.48 -2.19
C PHE A 60 -3.05 15.30 -2.90
N LEU A 61 -1.96 15.00 -2.20
CA LEU A 61 -0.65 14.70 -2.78
C LEU A 61 -0.73 13.58 -3.83
N VAL A 62 -1.40 12.48 -3.47
CA VAL A 62 -1.60 11.35 -4.38
C VAL A 62 -2.42 11.77 -5.61
N SER A 63 -3.48 12.57 -5.44
CA SER A 63 -4.29 13.08 -6.54
C SER A 63 -3.51 13.94 -7.54
N GLN A 64 -2.40 14.55 -7.11
CA GLN A 64 -1.50 15.31 -7.98
C GLN A 64 -0.50 14.43 -8.73
N GLY A 65 -0.47 13.12 -8.49
CA GLY A 65 0.42 12.19 -9.18
C GLY A 65 1.83 12.12 -8.60
N CYS A 66 1.97 12.18 -7.27
CA CYS A 66 3.27 12.07 -6.60
C CYS A 66 3.85 10.63 -6.56
N ILE A 67 3.01 9.59 -6.74
CA ILE A 67 3.40 8.19 -6.60
C ILE A 67 4.44 7.77 -7.65
N LYS A 68 4.12 7.94 -8.95
CA LYS A 68 5.01 7.51 -10.05
C LYS A 68 6.43 8.10 -9.91
N PRO A 69 6.60 9.41 -9.66
CA PRO A 69 7.94 9.97 -9.50
C PRO A 69 8.68 9.48 -8.24
N LEU A 70 7.98 9.18 -7.14
CA LEU A 70 8.60 8.55 -5.97
C LEU A 70 9.08 7.14 -6.29
N CYS A 71 8.26 6.34 -6.99
CA CYS A 71 8.64 5.00 -7.44
C CYS A 71 9.83 5.03 -8.38
N ASP A 72 9.94 6.02 -9.27
CA ASP A 72 11.09 6.15 -10.18
C ASP A 72 12.40 6.46 -9.45
N LEU A 73 12.33 7.19 -8.34
CA LEU A 73 13.48 7.50 -7.51
C LEU A 73 13.95 6.34 -6.62
N LEU A 74 13.21 5.22 -6.55
CA LEU A 74 13.68 4.00 -5.89
C LEU A 74 14.91 3.39 -6.58
N MET A 75 15.11 3.71 -7.86
CA MET A 75 16.30 3.29 -8.64
C MET A 75 17.46 4.29 -8.54
N CYS A 76 17.37 5.28 -7.65
CA CYS A 76 18.40 6.28 -7.45
C CYS A 76 19.69 5.65 -6.89
N PRO A 77 20.89 5.97 -7.42
CA PRO A 77 22.16 5.47 -6.87
C PRO A 77 22.47 5.96 -5.45
N ASP A 78 21.86 7.06 -5.01
CA ASP A 78 22.02 7.58 -3.65
C ASP A 78 21.07 6.84 -2.70
N PRO A 79 21.58 6.00 -1.76
CA PRO A 79 20.75 5.22 -0.85
C PRO A 79 19.86 6.10 0.03
N ARG A 80 20.29 7.33 0.34
CA ARG A 80 19.50 8.25 1.18
C ARG A 80 18.19 8.63 0.50
N ILE A 81 18.22 8.82 -0.82
CA ILE A 81 17.04 9.16 -1.61
C ILE A 81 16.10 7.97 -1.69
N VAL A 82 16.64 6.76 -1.86
CA VAL A 82 15.84 5.53 -1.84
C VAL A 82 15.11 5.38 -0.51
N THR A 83 15.80 5.54 0.63
CA THR A 83 15.18 5.49 1.96
C THR A 83 14.06 6.52 2.11
N VAL A 84 14.29 7.76 1.68
CA VAL A 84 13.30 8.84 1.75
C VAL A 84 12.05 8.54 0.90
N CYS A 85 12.25 7.95 -0.28
CA CYS A 85 11.14 7.55 -1.16
C CYS A 85 10.36 6.38 -0.56
N LEU A 86 11.04 5.39 0.03
CA LEU A 86 10.38 4.29 0.75
C LEU A 86 9.54 4.81 1.92
N GLU A 87 10.04 5.77 2.70
CA GLU A 87 9.28 6.40 3.79
C GLU A 87 8.06 7.17 3.30
N GLY A 88 8.20 7.92 2.21
CA GLY A 88 7.08 8.64 1.59
C GLY A 88 5.99 7.68 1.09
N LEU A 89 6.39 6.60 0.41
CA LEU A 89 5.48 5.55 -0.05
C LEU A 89 4.82 4.80 1.12
N GLU A 90 5.57 4.51 2.18
CA GLU A 90 5.03 3.88 3.39
C GLU A 90 3.91 4.72 4.00
N ASN A 91 4.11 6.03 4.13
CA ASN A 91 3.11 6.93 4.69
C ASN A 91 1.86 7.01 3.82
N ILE A 92 2.02 7.02 2.49
CA ILE A 92 0.90 6.95 1.55
C ILE A 92 0.14 5.63 1.72
N LEU A 93 0.85 4.49 1.79
CA LEU A 93 0.24 3.17 1.98
C LEU A 93 -0.52 3.07 3.31
N LYS A 94 -0.02 3.68 4.39
CA LYS A 94 -0.73 3.76 5.70
C LYS A 94 -2.09 4.45 5.58
N VAL A 95 -2.15 5.56 4.84
CA VAL A 95 -3.42 6.27 4.56
C VAL A 95 -4.36 5.40 3.74
N GLY A 96 -3.82 4.66 2.78
CA GLY A 96 -4.57 3.72 1.96
C GLY A 96 -5.17 2.56 2.77
N GLU A 97 -4.43 1.99 3.73
CA GLU A 97 -4.98 0.99 4.65
C GLU A 97 -6.06 1.58 5.56
N ALA A 98 -5.87 2.78 6.08
CA ALA A 98 -6.90 3.44 6.90
C ALA A 98 -8.19 3.69 6.10
N ASP A 99 -8.08 4.03 4.81
CA ASP A 99 -9.25 4.17 3.92
C ASP A 99 -9.91 2.80 3.63
N LYS A 100 -9.12 1.74 3.43
CA LYS A 100 -9.59 0.35 3.28
C LYS A 100 -10.35 -0.12 4.52
N GLU A 101 -9.79 0.06 5.71
CA GLU A 101 -10.42 -0.30 6.99
C GLU A 101 -11.72 0.49 7.25
N SER A 102 -11.79 1.72 6.76
CA SER A 102 -12.99 2.57 6.83
C SER A 102 -14.08 2.17 5.83
N GLY A 103 -13.87 1.12 5.02
CA GLY A 103 -14.79 0.67 3.98
C GLY A 103 -14.88 1.59 2.75
N LYS A 104 -13.95 2.54 2.62
CA LYS A 104 -13.84 3.35 1.39
C LYS A 104 -13.18 2.52 0.30
N ASN A 105 -13.27 3.00 -0.94
CA ASN A 105 -12.62 2.41 -2.11
C ASN A 105 -12.94 0.92 -2.35
N GLY A 106 -14.05 0.40 -1.81
CA GLY A 106 -14.41 -1.02 -1.96
C GLY A 106 -13.63 -1.98 -1.06
N GLY A 107 -13.01 -1.50 0.02
CA GLY A 107 -12.24 -2.34 0.95
C GLY A 107 -10.86 -2.74 0.42
N ILE A 108 -10.34 -1.97 -0.54
CA ILE A 108 -9.00 -2.16 -1.10
C ILE A 108 -8.13 -0.92 -0.83
N ASN A 109 -6.83 -1.16 -0.68
CA ASN A 109 -5.85 -0.10 -0.62
C ASN A 109 -5.56 0.39 -2.04
N LEU A 110 -6.29 1.44 -2.46
CA LEU A 110 -6.14 2.04 -3.79
C LEU A 110 -4.70 2.49 -4.07
N TYR A 111 -3.96 2.92 -3.04
CA TYR A 111 -2.60 3.40 -3.23
C TYR A 111 -1.61 2.26 -3.48
N ALA A 112 -1.84 1.08 -2.89
CA ALA A 112 -1.08 -0.11 -3.25
C ALA A 112 -1.27 -0.48 -4.73
N GLN A 113 -2.51 -0.40 -5.24
CA GLN A 113 -2.78 -0.61 -6.67
C GLN A 113 -2.10 0.44 -7.56
N MET A 114 -2.17 1.72 -7.19
CA MET A 114 -1.49 2.78 -7.95
C MET A 114 0.04 2.62 -7.97
N ILE A 115 0.63 2.07 -6.91
CA ILE A 115 2.07 1.76 -6.85
C ILE A 115 2.39 0.60 -7.79
N ASP A 116 1.57 -0.45 -7.81
CA ASP A 116 1.74 -1.59 -8.72
C ASP A 116 1.62 -1.16 -10.19
N GLU A 117 0.58 -0.40 -10.55
CA GLU A 117 0.35 0.14 -11.91
C GLU A 117 1.49 0.98 -12.48
N CYS A 118 2.41 1.44 -11.62
CA CYS A 118 3.50 2.33 -11.97
C CYS A 118 4.89 1.67 -11.90
N ASP A 119 4.91 0.33 -11.93
CA ASP A 119 6.08 -0.55 -11.75
C ASP A 119 6.78 -0.32 -10.40
N GLY A 120 6.05 0.20 -9.41
CA GLY A 120 6.58 0.51 -8.09
C GLY A 120 6.80 -0.74 -7.27
N LEU A 121 5.91 -1.73 -7.38
CA LEU A 121 6.02 -3.01 -6.69
C LEU A 121 7.29 -3.76 -7.11
N ASP A 122 7.50 -3.95 -8.41
CA ASP A 122 8.72 -4.57 -8.97
C ASP A 122 10.02 -3.90 -8.47
N LYS A 123 10.02 -2.56 -8.38
CA LYS A 123 11.17 -1.81 -7.87
C LYS A 123 11.39 -2.06 -6.39
N ILE A 124 10.34 -2.12 -5.58
CA ILE A 124 10.45 -2.42 -4.14
C ILE A 124 10.95 -3.86 -3.93
N GLU A 125 10.49 -4.82 -4.74
CA GLU A 125 11.01 -6.19 -4.72
C GLU A 125 12.51 -6.25 -5.06
N LEU A 126 12.95 -5.52 -6.08
CA LEU A 126 14.36 -5.45 -6.45
C LEU A 126 15.24 -4.93 -5.30
N LEU A 127 14.72 -4.02 -4.47
CA LEU A 127 15.44 -3.48 -3.31
C LEU A 127 15.72 -4.54 -2.23
N GLN A 128 15.08 -5.72 -2.26
CA GLN A 128 15.48 -6.85 -1.40
C GLN A 128 16.88 -7.40 -1.73
N THR A 129 17.49 -6.99 -2.83
CA THR A 129 18.87 -7.37 -3.18
C THR A 129 19.89 -6.24 -2.96
N HIS A 130 19.44 -5.12 -2.39
CA HIS A 130 20.25 -3.93 -2.22
C HIS A 130 21.33 -4.10 -1.13
N ASP A 131 22.56 -3.63 -1.39
CA ASP A 131 23.71 -3.78 -0.47
C ASP A 131 23.54 -3.05 0.88
N ASN A 132 22.64 -2.07 0.93
CA ASN A 132 22.28 -1.36 2.15
C ASN A 132 21.19 -2.13 2.92
N ASN A 133 21.57 -2.69 4.07
CA ASN A 133 20.68 -3.43 4.96
C ASN A 133 19.42 -2.66 5.39
N GLU A 134 19.49 -1.34 5.57
CA GLU A 134 18.32 -0.55 5.95
C GLU A 134 17.27 -0.52 4.84
N ILE A 135 17.72 -0.36 3.59
CA ILE A 135 16.85 -0.37 2.40
C ILE A 135 16.23 -1.75 2.23
N TYR A 136 17.05 -2.81 2.35
CA TYR A 136 16.59 -4.18 2.35
C TYR A 136 15.50 -4.43 3.41
N GLU A 137 15.77 -4.08 4.67
CA GLU A 137 14.81 -4.32 5.75
C GLU A 137 13.51 -3.53 5.56
N LYS A 138 13.60 -2.29 5.07
CA LYS A 138 12.42 -1.46 4.78
C LYS A 138 11.60 -2.03 3.62
N SER A 139 12.24 -2.49 2.54
CA SER A 139 11.52 -3.07 1.40
C SER A 139 10.80 -4.35 1.79
N VAL A 140 11.45 -5.24 2.55
CA VAL A 140 10.82 -6.48 3.07
C VAL A 140 9.61 -6.14 3.93
N LYS A 141 9.76 -5.24 4.91
CA LYS A 141 8.64 -4.84 5.80
C LYS A 141 7.47 -4.23 5.04
N LEU A 142 7.73 -3.46 3.99
CA LEU A 142 6.68 -2.89 3.14
C LEU A 142 5.91 -3.98 2.40
N LEU A 143 6.63 -4.90 1.77
CA LEU A 143 6.02 -6.00 1.02
C LEU A 143 5.21 -6.90 1.94
N GLU A 144 5.77 -7.31 3.08
CA GLU A 144 5.06 -8.13 4.08
C GLU A 144 3.79 -7.46 4.61
N ARG A 145 3.77 -6.12 4.68
CA ARG A 145 2.65 -5.39 5.29
C ARG A 145 1.51 -5.11 4.32
N TYR A 146 1.81 -4.80 3.06
CA TYR A 146 0.82 -4.28 2.11
C TYR A 146 0.58 -5.21 0.91
N TRP A 147 1.49 -6.17 0.67
CA TRP A 147 1.44 -7.10 -0.46
C TRP A 147 1.66 -8.56 -0.07
N ALA A 148 1.84 -8.88 1.22
CA ALA A 148 1.68 -10.26 1.64
C ALA A 148 0.26 -10.67 1.31
N GLU A 149 0.12 -11.75 0.55
CA GLU A 149 -1.14 -12.46 0.47
C GLU A 149 -1.54 -12.73 1.93
N GLU A 150 -2.67 -12.18 2.37
CA GLU A 150 -3.42 -12.88 3.41
C GLU A 150 -3.62 -14.24 2.76
N ASP A 151 -2.89 -15.26 3.23
CA ASP A 151 -3.30 -16.64 3.07
C ASP A 151 -4.71 -16.68 3.67
N GLU A 152 -5.71 -16.32 2.85
CA GLU A 152 -7.07 -16.75 3.00
C GLU A 152 -6.98 -18.26 2.81
N GLU A 153 -6.57 -18.95 3.87
CA GLU A 153 -7.08 -20.27 4.17
C GLU A 153 -8.59 -20.13 4.32
N VAL A 154 -9.29 -19.91 3.20
CA VAL A 154 -10.68 -20.33 3.05
C VAL A 154 -10.64 -21.86 2.93
N GLN A 155 -10.20 -22.54 3.99
CA GLN A 155 -10.67 -23.89 4.28
C GLN A 155 -12.06 -23.81 4.90
N ASN A 156 -13.00 -23.22 4.16
CA ASN A 156 -14.42 -23.53 4.30
C ASN A 156 -14.77 -24.60 3.27
N VAL A 157 -14.20 -25.79 3.44
CA VAL A 157 -14.89 -27.03 3.06
C VAL A 157 -15.64 -27.52 4.30
N GLN A 158 -16.80 -26.90 4.54
CA GLN A 158 -17.88 -27.62 5.19
C GLN A 158 -18.36 -28.67 4.18
N ASP A 159 -18.03 -29.93 4.41
CA ASP A 159 -18.87 -31.03 3.96
C ASP A 159 -18.61 -32.30 4.79
N GLY A 160 -19.69 -32.82 5.38
CA GLY A 160 -19.81 -34.25 5.67
C GLY A 160 -19.58 -34.70 7.10
N ASP A 161 -20.60 -34.50 7.94
CA ASP A 161 -20.90 -35.38 9.07
C ASP A 161 -20.85 -36.86 8.64
N GLY A 162 -20.09 -37.69 9.36
CA GLY A 162 -19.74 -39.05 8.94
C GLY A 162 -19.40 -39.98 10.10
N ASN A 163 -20.10 -39.84 11.23
CA ASN A 163 -20.11 -40.87 12.26
C ASN A 163 -21.35 -41.76 12.09
N GLN A 164 -21.13 -43.07 12.25
CA GLN A 164 -22.10 -44.17 12.33
C GLN A 164 -22.55 -44.88 11.04
N GLN A 165 -21.98 -46.08 10.89
CA GLN A 165 -22.67 -47.37 10.80
C GLN A 165 -23.64 -47.60 9.62
N GLY A 166 -23.19 -48.45 8.70
CA GLY A 166 -23.98 -49.56 8.19
C GLY A 166 -24.99 -49.25 7.07
N PHE A 167 -24.54 -49.33 5.81
CA PHE A 167 -25.46 -49.50 4.68
C PHE A 167 -25.57 -50.98 4.28
N GLY A 168 -26.64 -51.61 4.80
CA GLY A 168 -27.22 -52.83 4.23
C GLY A 168 -28.27 -52.45 3.19
N PHE A 169 -28.14 -52.98 1.97
CA PHE A 169 -29.06 -52.77 0.86
C PHE A 169 -30.11 -53.88 0.86
N GLY A 170 -31.40 -53.55 0.95
CA GLY A 170 -32.46 -54.53 0.70
C GLY A 170 -33.83 -54.22 1.30
N SER A 171 -34.70 -53.66 0.46
CA SER A 171 -36.16 -53.86 0.45
C SER A 171 -36.98 -53.58 1.72
N SER A 172 -37.83 -52.54 1.67
CA SER A 172 -39.30 -52.66 1.78
C SER A 172 -39.99 -51.28 1.85
N GLN A 173 -41.05 -51.15 1.04
CA GLN A 173 -42.11 -50.13 0.93
C GLN A 173 -42.18 -48.94 1.91
N PRO A 174 -42.51 -47.72 1.45
CA PRO A 174 -42.97 -46.66 2.33
C PRO A 174 -44.40 -46.95 2.83
N ASN A 175 -44.54 -47.06 4.15
CA ASN A 175 -45.80 -47.10 4.87
C ASN A 175 -46.39 -45.68 4.93
N LEU A 176 -47.49 -45.41 4.23
CA LEU A 176 -48.21 -44.14 4.25
C LEU A 176 -49.26 -44.11 5.39
N PRO A 177 -49.30 -43.08 6.25
CA PRO A 177 -50.37 -42.88 7.23
C PRO A 177 -51.67 -42.29 6.62
N PRO A 178 -52.81 -42.37 7.35
CA PRO A 178 -54.13 -42.42 6.76
C PRO A 178 -54.74 -41.02 6.57
N GLY A 179 -55.20 -40.72 5.35
CA GLY A 179 -55.92 -39.48 5.04
C GLY A 179 -56.87 -39.72 3.87
N GLY A 180 -58.15 -39.98 4.19
CA GLY A 180 -59.16 -40.35 3.22
C GLY A 180 -59.66 -39.21 2.34
N PHE A 181 -60.01 -39.54 1.10
CA PHE A 181 -60.96 -38.79 0.28
C PHE A 181 -61.80 -39.77 -0.52
N LYS A 182 -63.13 -39.62 -0.43
CA LYS A 182 -64.15 -40.41 -1.12
C LYS A 182 -64.65 -39.67 -2.36
N PHE A 183 -64.74 -40.37 -3.48
CA PHE A 183 -65.67 -40.13 -4.60
C PHE A 183 -66.17 -41.54 -4.96
N GLY A 184 -67.45 -41.86 -4.82
CA GLY A 184 -68.55 -41.31 -5.60
C GLY A 184 -68.87 -42.36 -6.66
#